data_AF-A0A535NAF9-F1
#
_entry.id   AF-A0A535NAF9-F1
#
_cell.length_a   1.000
_cell.length_b   1.000
_cell.length_c   1.000
_cell.angle_alpha   90.00
_cell.angle_beta   90.00
_cell.angle_gamma   90.00
#
_symmetry.space_group_name_H-M   'P 1'
#
loop_
_entity.id
_entity.type
_entity.pdbx_description
1 polymer ?
#
loop_
_entity_poly.entity_id
_entity_poly.type
_entity_poly.pdbx_seq_one_letter_code
_entity_poly.pdbx_strand_id
1 'polypeptide(L)'
;MKLDGNAIGGLLREIFTVEMTAARGTCASCGAVNELGRVQVYLHAPGTVVRCPDCEQVLMKIVRSGGRYWVDLTGTRCLEFGEG
;
A
#
# COMPACT_ATOMS: atom_id res chain seq x y z
N MET A 1 -12.50 -20.83 14.63
CA MET A 1 -12.75 -21.49 13.34
C MET A 1 -11.67 -21.06 12.36
N LYS A 2 -11.04 -21.97 11.62
CA LYS A 2 -10.06 -21.63 10.58
C LYS A 2 -10.74 -21.77 9.23
N LEU A 3 -10.73 -20.71 8.42
CA LEU A 3 -11.28 -20.70 7.07
C LEU A 3 -10.14 -20.70 6.05
N ASP A 4 -10.42 -21.23 4.87
CA ASP A 4 -9.50 -21.20 3.74
C ASP A 4 -9.34 -19.77 3.19
N GLY A 5 -8.18 -19.48 2.59
CA GLY A 5 -7.88 -18.17 2.02
C GLY A 5 -8.86 -17.72 0.92
N ASN A 6 -9.58 -18.63 0.26
CA ASN A 6 -10.61 -18.27 -0.70
C ASN A 6 -11.80 -17.54 -0.05
N ALA A 7 -12.01 -17.71 1.26
CA ALA A 7 -13.10 -17.07 1.99
C ALA A 7 -12.98 -15.53 2.04
N ILE A 8 -11.76 -14.98 1.88
CA ILE A 8 -11.53 -13.52 1.83
C ILE A 8 -11.56 -12.95 0.40
N GLY A 9 -11.86 -13.77 -0.63
CA GLY A 9 -11.83 -13.34 -2.02
C GLY A 9 -12.78 -12.18 -2.34
N GLY A 10 -13.96 -12.14 -1.72
CA GLY A 10 -14.90 -11.02 -1.83
C GLY A 10 -14.33 -9.73 -1.23
N LEU A 11 -13.86 -9.82 0.02
CA LEU A 11 -13.24 -8.71 0.76
C LEU A 11 -12.03 -8.12 0.02
N LEU A 12 -11.18 -8.96 -0.56
CA LEU A 12 -10.03 -8.49 -1.35
C LEU A 12 -10.46 -7.70 -2.58
N ARG A 13 -11.55 -8.10 -3.26
CA ARG A 13 -12.07 -7.36 -4.43
C ARG A 13 -12.59 -5.98 -4.03
N GLU A 14 -13.23 -5.87 -2.88
CA GLU A 14 -13.71 -4.58 -2.34
C GLU A 14 -12.53 -3.67 -1.98
N ILE A 15 -11.55 -4.17 -1.24
CA ILE A 15 -10.36 -3.43 -0.82
C ILE A 15 -9.59 -2.84 -2.01
N PHE A 16 -9.39 -3.61 -3.09
CA PHE A 16 -8.66 -3.11 -4.27
C PHE A 16 -9.44 -2.10 -5.12
N THR A 17 -10.72 -1.84 -4.82
CA THR A 17 -11.52 -0.78 -5.48
C THR A 17 -11.54 0.54 -4.71
N VAL A 18 -11.00 0.57 -3.50
CA VAL A 18 -10.99 1.76 -2.63
C VAL A 18 -10.03 2.83 -3.17
N GLU A 19 -10.46 4.09 -3.05
CA GLU A 19 -9.65 5.28 -3.31
C GLU A 19 -8.50 5.37 -2.28
N MET A 20 -7.25 5.36 -2.75
CA MET A 20 -6.06 5.22 -1.90
C MET A 20 -5.38 6.56 -1.56
N THR A 21 -5.79 7.68 -2.15
CA THR A 21 -5.15 8.99 -1.90
C THR A 21 -5.32 9.46 -0.46
N ALA A 22 -6.43 9.12 0.20
CA ALA A 22 -6.68 9.43 1.61
C ALA A 22 -6.10 8.40 2.60
N ALA A 23 -5.47 7.33 2.12
CA ALA A 23 -5.01 6.26 2.99
C ALA A 23 -3.83 6.69 3.89
N ARG A 24 -3.72 6.09 5.07
CA ARG A 24 -2.67 6.38 6.05
C ARG A 24 -1.77 5.15 6.24
N GLY A 25 -0.47 5.36 6.15
CA GLY A 25 0.54 4.32 6.34
C GLY A 25 1.32 4.53 7.62
N THR A 26 1.51 3.47 8.41
CA THR A 26 2.44 3.44 9.54
C THR A 26 3.79 2.89 9.09
N CYS A 27 4.87 3.68 9.22
CA CYS A 27 6.21 3.23 8.85
C CYS A 27 6.68 2.08 9.75
N ALA A 28 7.14 0.98 9.14
CA ALA A 28 7.70 -0.14 9.89
C ALA A 28 9.04 0.19 10.57
N SER A 29 9.79 1.18 10.04
CA SER A 29 11.10 1.59 10.53
C SER A 29 11.02 2.62 11.67
N CYS A 30 10.37 3.77 11.46
CA CYS A 30 10.33 4.84 12.48
C CYS A 30 8.99 4.95 13.23
N GLY A 31 7.94 4.24 12.78
CA GLY A 31 6.61 4.29 13.41
C GLY A 31 5.77 5.51 13.05
N ALA A 32 6.28 6.45 12.25
CA ALA A 32 5.51 7.62 11.82
C ALA A 32 4.26 7.23 11.02
N VAL A 33 3.17 7.96 11.22
CA VAL A 33 1.89 7.77 10.52
C VAL A 33 1.68 8.93 9.56
N ASN A 34 1.62 8.65 8.26
CA ASN A 34 1.51 9.66 7.21
C ASN A 34 0.41 9.30 6.20
N GLU A 35 -0.24 10.31 5.64
CA GLU A 35 -1.16 10.16 4.50
C GLU A 35 -0.38 9.82 3.21
N LEU A 36 -0.85 8.84 2.46
CA LEU A 36 -0.26 8.40 1.19
C LEU A 36 -0.42 9.44 0.08
N GLY A 37 -1.49 10.25 0.09
CA GLY A 37 -1.72 11.33 -0.87
C GLY A 37 -0.70 12.47 -0.80
N ARG A 38 0.17 12.46 0.22
CA ARG A 38 1.25 13.43 0.41
C ARG A 38 2.60 12.98 -0.16
N VAL A 39 2.66 11.82 -0.82
CA VAL A 39 3.92 11.19 -1.21
C VAL A 39 4.25 11.47 -2.68
N GLN A 40 5.46 11.97 -2.92
CA GLN A 40 6.04 12.20 -4.25
C GLN A 40 6.00 10.90 -5.07
N VAL A 41 5.06 10.80 -6.01
CA VAL A 41 4.96 9.68 -6.95
C VAL A 41 6.01 9.90 -8.05
N TYR A 42 7.18 9.28 -7.90
CA TYR A 42 8.17 9.24 -8.97
C TYR A 42 7.69 8.27 -10.07
N LEU A 43 7.11 8.82 -11.14
CA LEU A 43 6.59 8.08 -12.31
C LEU A 43 7.67 7.63 -13.31
N HIS A 44 8.94 7.60 -12.92
CA HIS A 44 10.05 7.31 -13.83
C HIS A 44 10.81 6.05 -13.41
N ALA A 45 10.74 5.00 -14.26
CA ALA A 45 11.23 3.61 -14.12
C ALA A 45 10.27 2.67 -13.32
N PRO A 46 10.30 1.32 -13.51
CA PRO A 46 9.16 0.41 -13.78
C PRO A 46 8.15 0.15 -12.65
N GLY A 47 7.87 1.12 -11.79
CA GLY A 47 6.87 1.03 -10.73
C GLY A 47 6.72 2.32 -9.92
N THR A 48 5.70 2.37 -9.07
CA THR A 48 5.49 3.44 -8.10
C THR A 48 6.15 3.08 -6.77
N VAL A 49 6.92 4.00 -6.19
CA VAL A 49 7.57 3.83 -4.89
C VAL A 49 7.11 4.93 -3.93
N VAL A 50 6.67 4.53 -2.75
CA VAL A 50 6.22 5.41 -1.67
C VAL A 50 7.27 5.37 -0.57
N ARG A 51 7.72 6.55 -0.09
CA ARG A 51 8.71 6.66 0.99
C ARG A 51 8.13 7.40 2.20
N CYS A 52 8.65 7.06 3.38
CA CYS A 52 8.36 7.77 4.61
C CYS A 52 8.98 9.17 4.54
N PRO A 53 8.22 10.26 4.77
CA PRO A 53 8.80 11.61 4.77
C PRO A 53 9.75 11.83 5.96
N ASP A 54 9.60 11.08 7.05
CA ASP A 54 10.39 11.24 8.27
C ASP A 54 11.76 10.54 8.23
N CYS A 55 11.86 9.39 7.55
CA CYS A 55 13.08 8.57 7.54
C CYS A 55 13.48 8.04 6.17
N GLU A 56 12.78 8.45 5.11
CA GLU A 56 13.00 8.06 3.70
C GLU A 56 12.87 6.56 3.38
N GLN A 57 12.57 5.72 4.37
CA GLN A 57 12.37 4.29 4.19
C GLN A 57 11.25 4.04 3.18
N VAL A 58 11.45 3.07 2.29
CA VAL A 58 10.42 2.65 1.33
C VAL A 58 9.27 1.98 2.08
N LEU A 59 8.08 2.58 2.01
CA LEU A 59 6.86 2.08 2.63
C LEU A 59 6.13 1.07 1.73
N MET A 60 6.04 1.40 0.44
CA MET A 60 5.28 0.63 -0.55
C MET A 60 5.95 0.68 -1.92
N LYS A 61 5.88 -0.43 -2.67
CA LYS A 61 6.22 -0.47 -4.10
C LYS A 61 5.08 -1.13 -4.88
N ILE A 62 4.70 -0.55 -6.01
CA ILE A 62 3.71 -1.10 -6.93
C ILE A 62 4.34 -1.23 -8.30
N VAL A 63 4.42 -2.45 -8.83
CA VAL A 63 4.95 -2.74 -10.18
C VAL A 63 3.86 -3.41 -11.00
N ARG A 64 3.59 -2.90 -12.19
CA ARG A 64 2.71 -3.56 -13.17
C ARG A 64 3.57 -4.22 -14.24
N SER A 65 3.55 -5.55 -14.32
CA SER A 65 4.32 -6.30 -15.31
C SER A 65 3.63 -7.62 -15.68
N GLY A 66 3.58 -7.94 -16.98
CA GLY A 66 3.00 -9.18 -17.49
C GLY A 66 1.54 -9.40 -17.08
N GLY A 67 0.71 -8.36 -17.13
CA GLY A 67 -0.72 -8.42 -16.75
C GLY A 67 -0.98 -8.56 -15.25
N ARG A 68 0.05 -8.50 -14.41
CA ARG A 68 -0.05 -8.65 -12.95
C ARG A 68 0.40 -7.38 -12.23
N TYR A 69 -0.17 -7.17 -11.05
CA TYR A 69 0.29 -6.19 -10.08
C TYR A 69 1.13 -6.89 -9.02
N TRP A 70 2.28 -6.30 -8.71
CA TRP A 70 3.13 -6.69 -7.60
C TRP A 70 3.10 -5.54 -6.59
N VAL A 71 2.64 -5.83 -5.38
CA VAL A 71 2.52 -4.85 -4.29
C VAL A 71 3.39 -5.33 -3.13
N ASP A 72 4.42 -4.55 -2.80
CA ASP A 72 5.27 -4.77 -1.63
C ASP A 72 4.89 -3.75 -0.56
N LEU A 73 4.52 -4.24 0.63
CA LEU A 73 4.15 -3.46 1.81
C LEU A 73 5.08 -3.73 3.01
N THR A 74 6.24 -4.35 2.79
CA THR A 74 7.15 -4.77 3.88
C THR A 74 7.60 -3.59 4.76
N GLY A 75 7.71 -2.39 4.18
CA GLY A 75 8.03 -1.16 4.91
C GLY A 75 6.85 -0.50 5.62
N THR A 76 5.64 -1.05 5.47
CA THR A 76 4.40 -0.54 6.05
C THR A 76 3.90 -1.51 7.12
N ARG A 77 3.85 -1.07 8.36
CA ARG A 77 3.32 -1.88 9.48
C ARG A 77 1.81 -2.04 9.39
N CYS A 78 1.12 -0.96 9.04
CA CYS A 78 -0.33 -0.91 8.92
C CYS A 78 -0.71 0.10 7.84
N LEU A 79 -1.71 -0.26 7.05
CA LEU A 79 -2.32 0.59 6.03
C LEU A 79 -3.80 0.74 6.36
N GLU A 80 -4.24 1.97 6.58
CA GLU A 80 -5.62 2.34 6.84
C GLU A 80 -6.17 3.08 5.61
N PHE A 81 -7.37 2.75 5.18
CA PHE A 81 -8.11 3.45 4.13
C PHE A 81 -9.60 3.39 4.44
N GLY A 82 -10.35 4.39 3.98
CA GLY A 82 -11.79 4.46 4.20
C GLY A 82 -12.53 3.37 3.42
N GLU A 83 -13.68 2.95 3.92
CA GLU A 83 -14.63 2.18 3.12
C GLU A 83 -15.19 3.08 2.01
N GLY A 84 -15.32 2.53 0.79
CA GLY A 84 -15.85 3.25 -0.38
C GLY A 84 -17.35 3.46 -0.34
#